data_AF-A0A6G1R475-F1
#
_entry.id   AF-A0A6G1R475-F1
#
_cell.length_a   1.000
_cell.length_b   1.000
_cell.length_c   1.000
_cell.angle_alpha   90.00
_cell.angle_beta   90.00
_cell.angle_gamma   90.00
#
_symmetry.space_group_name_H-M   'P 1'
#
loop_
_entity.id
_entity.type
_entity.pdbx_description
1 polymer ?
#
loop_
_entity_poly.entity_id
_entity_poly.type
_entity_poly.pdbx_seq_one_letter_code
_entity_poly.pdbx_strand_id
1 'polypeptide(L)'
;QYPTMELQGIVPEVLKKIVTAYDMMIQTIRTLVENTDSLYEKIVQCQKAAMEFHEKLHSIGAREGLKERKLQKSVESFTWNITILKGQADLLKYAKNEAQENLKQIHYAAVSCGLNKPGTENAEISKPRRS
;
A
#
# COMPACT_ATOMS: atom_id res chain seq x y z
N GLN A 1 0.96 -5.67 14.25
CA GLN A 1 -0.43 -5.36 14.67
C GLN A 1 -0.79 -4.00 14.08
N TYR A 2 -1.95 -3.87 13.44
CA TYR A 2 -2.41 -2.57 12.92
C TYR A 2 -3.01 -1.75 14.06
N PRO A 3 -2.79 -0.42 14.08
CA PRO A 3 -3.33 0.43 15.14
C PRO A 3 -4.85 0.52 15.02
N THR A 4 -5.51 0.60 16.17
CA THR A 4 -6.96 0.76 16.29
C THR A 4 -7.26 2.01 17.11
N MET A 5 -8.42 2.62 16.87
CA MET A 5 -8.90 3.77 17.63
C MET A 5 -10.28 3.46 18.17
N GLU A 6 -10.41 3.53 19.50
CA GLU A 6 -11.67 3.24 20.19
C GLU A 6 -12.25 4.52 20.80
N LEU A 7 -13.56 4.69 20.65
CA LEU A 7 -14.27 5.81 21.26
C LEU A 7 -14.46 5.53 22.76
N GLN A 8 -14.22 6.55 23.58
CA GLN A 8 -14.40 6.48 25.03
C GLN A 8 -15.49 7.47 25.46
N GLY A 9 -16.51 6.97 26.15
CA GLY A 9 -17.65 7.78 26.64
C GLY A 9 -18.64 8.21 25.55
N ILE A 10 -19.43 9.26 25.85
CA ILE A 10 -20.39 9.83 24.90
C ILE A 10 -19.66 10.83 24.02
N VAL A 11 -19.57 10.53 22.72
CA VAL A 11 -18.76 11.30 21.77
C VAL A 11 -19.64 11.95 20.69
N PRO A 12 -19.44 13.24 20.37
CA PRO A 12 -20.14 13.93 19.29
C PRO A 12 -20.06 13.20 17.95
N GLU A 13 -21.12 13.33 17.13
CA GLU A 13 -21.23 12.62 15.84
C GLU A 13 -20.08 12.93 14.88
N VAL A 14 -19.56 14.16 14.89
CA VAL A 14 -18.40 14.55 14.08
C VAL A 14 -17.15 13.72 14.41
N LEU A 15 -16.92 13.39 15.68
CA LEU A 15 -15.76 12.61 16.10
C LEU A 15 -15.93 11.13 15.75
N LYS A 16 -17.16 10.59 15.75
CA LYS A 16 -17.42 9.23 15.27
C LYS A 16 -17.04 9.08 13.79
N LYS A 17 -17.39 10.07 12.96
CA LYS A 17 -17.01 10.08 11.53
C LYS A 17 -15.49 10.09 11.34
N ILE A 18 -14.74 10.77 12.20
CA ILE A 18 -13.27 10.76 12.17
C ILE A 18 -12.73 9.36 12.46
N VAL A 19 -13.28 8.66 13.48
CA VAL A 19 -12.87 7.28 13.79
C VAL A 19 -13.18 6.33 12.63
N THR A 20 -14.34 6.48 11.99
CA THR A 20 -14.67 5.71 10.79
C THR A 20 -13.68 5.96 9.65
N ALA A 21 -13.33 7.22 9.38
CA ALA A 21 -12.36 7.57 8.35
C ALA A 21 -10.96 7.02 8.67
N TYR A 22 -10.55 7.06 9.93
CA TYR A 22 -9.31 6.45 10.41
C TYR A 22 -9.30 4.94 10.16
N ASP A 23 -10.37 4.25 10.54
CA ASP A 23 -10.45 2.79 10.37
C ASP A 23 -10.43 2.40 8.88
N MET A 24 -11.14 3.15 8.02
CA MET A 24 -11.05 2.99 6.56
C MET A 24 -9.61 3.16 6.06
N MET A 25 -8.89 4.19 6.51
CA MET A 25 -7.49 4.41 6.15
C MET A 25 -6.61 3.21 6.56
N ILE A 26 -6.77 2.69 7.78
CA ILE A 26 -6.03 1.51 8.26
C ILE A 26 -6.35 0.27 7.42
N GLN A 27 -7.61 0.05 7.03
CA GLN A 27 -7.99 -1.06 6.16
C GLN A 27 -7.39 -0.93 4.75
N THR A 28 -7.38 0.28 4.18
CA THR A 28 -6.74 0.52 2.87
C THR A 28 -5.23 0.25 2.93
N ILE A 29 -4.55 0.74 3.97
CA ILE A 29 -3.13 0.47 4.19
C ILE A 29 -2.88 -1.04 4.34
N ARG A 30 -3.70 -1.73 5.14
CA ARG A 30 -3.60 -3.18 5.31
C ARG A 30 -3.71 -3.91 3.98
N THR A 31 -4.76 -3.61 3.22
CA THR A 31 -5.01 -4.20 1.91
C THR A 31 -3.82 -4.00 0.98
N LEU A 32 -3.25 -2.79 0.95
CA LEU A 32 -2.05 -2.50 0.16
C LEU A 32 -0.85 -3.35 0.61
N VAL A 33 -0.51 -3.34 1.90
CA VAL A 33 0.68 -4.02 2.44
C VAL A 33 0.62 -5.54 2.21
N GLU A 34 -0.55 -6.14 2.39
CA GLU A 34 -0.79 -7.58 2.26
C GLU A 34 -0.81 -8.06 0.80
N ASN A 35 -1.33 -7.25 -0.12
CA ASN A 35 -1.45 -7.66 -1.53
C ASN A 35 -0.21 -7.29 -2.38
N THR A 36 0.58 -6.31 -1.97
CA THR A 36 1.71 -5.80 -2.76
C THR A 36 2.70 -6.89 -3.17
N ASP A 37 3.08 -7.81 -2.28
CA ASP A 37 4.14 -8.78 -2.59
C ASP A 37 3.72 -9.72 -3.72
N SER A 38 2.49 -10.26 -3.66
CA SER A 38 1.97 -11.14 -4.71
C SER A 38 1.80 -10.41 -6.05
N LEU A 39 1.32 -9.15 -6.02
CA LEU A 39 1.18 -8.35 -7.24
C LEU A 39 2.54 -7.98 -7.83
N TYR A 40 3.52 -7.61 -7.00
CA TYR A 40 4.88 -7.32 -7.41
C TYR A 40 5.51 -8.53 -8.12
N GLU A 41 5.41 -9.72 -7.52
CA GLU A 41 5.90 -10.95 -8.13
C GLU A 41 5.28 -11.23 -9.51
N LYS A 42 3.95 -11.06 -9.64
CA LYS A 42 3.26 -11.22 -10.92
C LYS A 42 3.75 -10.23 -11.98
N ILE A 43 3.95 -8.97 -11.61
CA ILE A 43 4.47 -7.94 -12.52
C ILE A 43 5.90 -8.30 -12.96
N VAL A 44 6.78 -8.67 -12.02
CA VAL A 44 8.17 -9.04 -12.32
C VAL A 44 8.24 -10.29 -13.21
N GLN A 45 7.41 -11.30 -12.96
CA GLN A 45 7.31 -12.48 -13.81
C GLN A 45 6.82 -12.13 -15.22
N CYS A 46 5.78 -11.30 -15.33
CA CYS A 46 5.27 -10.82 -16.61
C CYS A 46 6.34 -10.02 -17.37
N GLN A 47 7.06 -9.12 -16.68
CA GLN A 47 8.16 -8.35 -17.27
C GLN A 47 9.27 -9.27 -17.79
N LYS A 48 9.67 -10.29 -17.03
CA LYS A 48 10.68 -11.26 -17.45
C LYS A 48 10.26 -12.01 -18.72
N ALA A 49 9.03 -12.54 -18.74
CA ALA A 49 8.48 -13.22 -19.91
C ALA A 49 8.39 -12.26 -21.13
N ALA A 50 8.02 -11.00 -20.89
CA ALA A 50 8.00 -9.98 -21.94
C ALA A 50 9.40 -9.71 -22.50
N MET A 51 10.43 -9.62 -21.66
CA MET A 51 11.82 -9.45 -22.10
C MET A 51 12.29 -10.63 -22.96
N GLU A 52 12.04 -11.86 -22.54
CA GLU A 52 12.37 -13.08 -23.31
C GLU A 52 11.62 -13.12 -24.66
N PHE A 53 10.37 -12.65 -24.70
CA PHE A 53 9.63 -12.51 -25.95
C PHE A 53 10.20 -11.41 -26.85
N HIS A 54 10.57 -10.27 -26.26
CA HIS A 54 11.12 -9.12 -26.97
C HIS A 54 12.39 -9.46 -27.74
N GLU A 55 13.26 -10.31 -27.20
CA GLU A 55 14.46 -10.82 -27.90
C GLU A 55 14.14 -11.48 -29.24
N LYS A 56 12.98 -12.13 -29.34
CA LYS A 56 12.54 -12.87 -30.54
C LYS A 56 11.57 -12.06 -31.40
N LEU A 57 10.98 -10.99 -30.87
CA LEU A 57 9.90 -10.24 -31.50
C LEU A 57 10.26 -9.74 -32.89
N HIS A 58 11.47 -9.23 -33.09
CA HIS A 58 11.91 -8.77 -34.41
C HIS A 58 11.93 -9.93 -35.43
N SER A 59 12.54 -11.06 -35.06
CA SER A 59 12.64 -12.25 -35.94
C SER A 59 11.27 -12.84 -36.27
N ILE A 60 10.38 -12.91 -35.27
CA ILE A 60 9.01 -13.38 -35.46
C ILE A 60 8.29 -12.45 -36.42
N GLY A 61 8.35 -11.14 -36.18
CA GLY A 61 7.64 -10.20 -37.03
C GLY A 61 8.12 -10.20 -38.48
N ALA A 62 9.43 -10.30 -38.71
CA ALA A 62 9.99 -10.47 -40.04
C ALA A 62 9.50 -11.76 -40.72
N ARG A 63 9.49 -12.89 -39.99
CA ARG A 63 8.99 -14.18 -40.48
C ARG A 63 7.51 -14.16 -40.84
N GLU A 64 6.69 -13.47 -40.05
CA GLU A 64 5.25 -13.28 -40.32
C GLU A 64 4.96 -12.23 -41.40
N GLY A 65 5.99 -11.70 -42.09
CA GLY A 65 5.84 -10.80 -43.23
C GLY A 65 5.54 -9.34 -42.86
N LEU A 66 5.84 -8.91 -41.63
CA LEU A 66 5.73 -7.49 -41.27
C LEU A 66 6.77 -6.65 -42.04
N LYS A 67 6.31 -5.58 -42.69
CA LYS A 67 7.18 -4.58 -43.30
C LYS A 67 8.03 -3.87 -42.24
N GLU A 68 9.29 -3.58 -42.59
CA GLU A 68 10.31 -2.97 -41.72
C GLU A 68 9.77 -1.86 -40.79
N ARG A 69 9.12 -0.84 -41.36
CA ARG A 69 8.60 0.30 -40.57
C ARG A 69 7.53 -0.12 -39.54
N LYS A 70 6.68 -1.10 -39.88
CA LYS A 70 5.66 -1.62 -38.96
C LYS A 70 6.29 -2.50 -37.90
N LEU A 71 7.26 -3.32 -38.28
CA LEU A 71 8.05 -4.16 -37.37
C LEU A 71 8.78 -3.33 -36.33
N GLN A 72 9.53 -2.31 -36.76
CA GLN A 72 10.26 -1.41 -35.89
C GLN A 72 9.34 -0.73 -34.86
N LYS A 73 8.20 -0.20 -35.32
CA LYS A 73 7.21 0.41 -34.43
C LYS A 73 6.62 -0.59 -33.42
N SER A 74 6.39 -1.84 -33.83
CA SER A 74 5.93 -2.89 -32.92
C SER A 74 6.96 -3.22 -31.84
N VAL A 75 8.25 -3.31 -32.21
CA VAL A 75 9.34 -3.56 -31.26
C VAL A 75 9.50 -2.40 -30.27
N GLU A 76 9.49 -1.15 -30.75
CA GLU A 76 9.55 0.05 -29.91
C GLU A 76 8.35 0.13 -28.95
N SER A 77 7.13 -0.09 -29.45
CA SER A 77 5.94 -0.11 -28.63
C SER A 77 6.01 -1.20 -27.55
N PHE A 78 6.56 -2.37 -27.88
CA PHE A 78 6.71 -3.46 -26.93
C PHE A 78 7.76 -3.15 -25.86
N THR A 79 8.86 -2.48 -26.24
CA THR A 79 9.86 -1.97 -25.29
C THR A 79 9.20 -1.04 -24.27
N TRP A 80 8.30 -0.16 -24.71
CA TRP A 80 7.57 0.74 -23.81
C TRP A 80 6.67 -0.02 -22.83
N ASN A 81 6.02 -1.12 -23.25
CA ASN A 81 5.25 -1.97 -22.34
C ASN A 81 6.13 -2.57 -21.23
N ILE A 82 7.36 -3.01 -21.55
CA ILE A 82 8.32 -3.52 -20.55
C ILE A 82 8.68 -2.44 -19.53
N THR A 83 8.92 -1.20 -20.00
CA THR A 83 9.29 -0.10 -19.09
C THR A 83 8.13 0.33 -18.22
N ILE A 84 6.88 0.31 -18.71
CA ILE A 84 5.69 0.50 -17.85
C ILE A 84 5.67 -0.57 -16.76
N LEU A 85 5.79 -1.86 -17.10
CA LEU A 85 5.72 -2.94 -16.12
C LEU A 85 6.76 -2.75 -15.00
N LYS A 86 7.99 -2.40 -15.39
CA LYS A 86 9.04 -2.04 -14.42
C LYS A 86 8.61 -0.87 -13.52
N GLY A 87 8.10 0.20 -14.12
CA GLY A 87 7.63 1.38 -13.37
C GLY A 87 6.49 1.06 -12.40
N GLN A 88 5.55 0.19 -12.77
CA GLN A 88 4.46 -0.25 -11.90
C GLN A 88 4.99 -1.09 -10.72
N ALA A 89 5.96 -1.96 -10.95
CA ALA A 89 6.61 -2.72 -9.89
C ALA A 89 7.31 -1.79 -8.87
N ASP A 90 8.02 -0.78 -9.36
CA ASP A 90 8.72 0.20 -8.54
C ASP A 90 7.73 1.06 -7.73
N LEU A 91 6.64 1.52 -8.35
CA LEU A 91 5.57 2.27 -7.69
C LEU A 91 4.92 1.46 -6.57
N LEU A 92 4.64 0.18 -6.81
CA LEU A 92 4.01 -0.68 -5.82
C LEU A 92 4.91 -0.90 -4.60
N LYS A 93 6.21 -1.10 -4.83
CA LYS A 93 7.21 -1.20 -3.75
C LYS A 93 7.31 0.09 -2.95
N TYR A 94 7.34 1.23 -3.64
CA TYR A 94 7.36 2.55 -3.01
C TYR A 94 6.10 2.78 -2.16
N ALA A 95 4.91 2.52 -2.70
CA ALA A 95 3.64 2.70 -2.01
C ALA A 95 3.54 1.84 -0.74
N LYS A 96 4.00 0.58 -0.78
CA LYS A 96 4.06 -0.27 0.42
C LYS A 96 5.00 0.31 1.47
N ASN A 97 6.19 0.76 1.08
CA ASN A 97 7.16 1.34 2.02
C ASN A 97 6.59 2.59 2.69
N GLU A 98 5.97 3.48 1.92
CA GLU A 98 5.33 4.69 2.44
C GLU A 98 4.19 4.35 3.40
N ALA A 99 3.33 3.39 3.03
CA ALA A 99 2.23 2.94 3.89
C ALA A 99 2.74 2.33 5.21
N GLN A 100 3.83 1.57 5.18
CA GLN A 100 4.47 1.04 6.38
C GLN A 100 5.08 2.15 7.25
N GLU A 101 5.68 3.17 6.64
CA GLU A 101 6.21 4.31 7.37
C GLU A 101 5.09 5.14 8.03
N ASN A 102 3.98 5.34 7.33
CA ASN A 102 2.79 6.00 7.89
C ASN A 102 2.28 5.27 9.14
N LEU A 103 2.26 3.92 9.14
CA LEU A 103 1.90 3.16 10.34
C LEU A 103 2.86 3.39 11.51
N LYS A 104 4.17 3.51 11.25
CA LYS A 104 5.14 3.84 12.30
C LYS A 104 4.92 5.24 12.86
N GLN A 105 4.66 6.22 11.99
CA GLN A 105 4.37 7.58 12.42
C GLN A 105 3.10 7.66 13.28
N ILE A 106 2.03 6.95 12.88
CA ILE A 106 0.82 6.83 13.70
C ILE A 106 1.16 6.25 15.08
N HIS A 107 1.96 5.19 15.14
CA HIS A 107 2.39 4.60 16.41
C HIS A 107 3.18 5.60 17.27
N TYR A 108 4.18 6.29 16.71
CA TYR A 108 4.97 7.27 17.45
C TYR A 108 4.15 8.46 17.93
N ALA A 109 3.19 8.93 17.11
CA ALA A 109 2.26 9.98 17.51
C ALA A 109 1.40 9.52 18.69
N ALA A 110 0.86 8.30 18.64
CA ALA A 110 0.07 7.75 19.74
C ALA A 110 0.88 7.64 21.04
N VAL A 111 2.13 7.17 20.97
CA VAL A 111 3.05 7.09 22.12
C VAL A 111 3.35 8.49 22.67
N SER A 112 3.70 9.43 21.82
CA SER A 112 4.06 10.80 22.22
C SER A 112 2.88 11.56 22.84
N CYS A 113 1.66 11.27 22.40
CA CYS A 113 0.42 11.81 22.98
C CYS A 113 -0.06 11.05 24.22
N GLY A 114 0.63 9.97 24.63
CA GLY A 114 0.23 9.14 25.78
C GLY A 114 -1.05 8.32 25.54
N LEU A 115 -1.45 8.13 24.28
CA LEU A 115 -2.65 7.38 23.87
C LEU A 115 -2.43 5.86 23.85
N ASN A 116 -1.19 5.41 24.07
CA ASN A 116 -0.83 3.99 24.14
C ASN A 116 -1.09 3.35 25.52
N LYS A 117 -1.56 4.12 26.51
CA LYS A 117 -1.90 3.60 27.84
C LYS A 117 -3.30 3.00 27.80
N PRO A 118 -3.50 1.73 28.18
CA PRO A 118 -4.84 1.22 28.41
C PRO A 118 -5.51 2.11 29.45
N GLY A 119 -6.75 2.50 29.19
CA GLY A 119 -7.49 3.43 30.04
C GLY A 119 -7.41 3.00 31.50
N THR A 120 -6.88 3.87 32.36
CA THR A 120 -7.06 3.77 33.82
C THR A 120 -8.54 3.99 34.12
N GLU A 121 -9.35 2.96 33.95
CA GLU A 121 -10.64 2.88 34.58
C GLU A 121 -10.41 2.70 36.09
N ASN A 122 -10.93 3.64 36.88
CA ASN A 122 -10.96 3.67 38.36
C ASN A 122 -9.65 4.02 39.09
N ALA A 123 -9.19 5.28 38.94
CA ALA A 123 -8.59 5.95 40.10
C ALA A 123 -9.70 6.18 41.13
N GLU A 124 -9.60 5.47 42.25
CA GLU A 124 -10.52 5.39 43.37
C GLU A 124 -11.19 6.74 43.69
N ILE A 125 -12.51 6.70 43.82
CA ILE A 125 -13.29 7.73 44.51
C ILE A 125 -12.73 7.83 45.93
N SER A 126 -11.85 8.80 46.16
CA SER A 126 -11.37 9.19 47.47
C SER A 126 -12.56 9.62 48.33
N LYS A 127 -13.09 8.69 49.13
CA LYS A 127 -14.06 8.97 50.19
C LYS A 127 -13.36 9.82 51.26
N PRO A 128 -13.97 10.93 51.72
CA PRO A 128 -13.43 11.66 52.86
C PRO A 128 -13.60 10.82 54.13
N ARG A 129 -12.49 10.63 54.84
CA ARG A 129 -12.42 9.95 56.14
C ARG A 129 -13.13 10.85 57.18
N ARG A 130 -14.23 10.36 57.76
CA ARG A 130 -14.87 10.99 58.93
C ARG A 130 -13.89 10.99 60.11
N SER A 131 -13.81 12.12 60.81
CA SER A 131 -13.41 12.22 62.21
C SER A 131 -14.35 13.22 62.87
#